data_AF-A0A561F1U5-F1
#
_entry.id   AF-A0A561F1U5-F1
#
_cell.length_a   1.000
_cell.length_b   1.000
_cell.length_c   1.000
_cell.angle_alpha   90.00
_cell.angle_beta   90.00
_cell.angle_gamma   90.00
#
_symmetry.space_group_name_H-M   'P 1'
#
loop_
_entity.id
_entity.type
_entity.pdbx_description
1 polymer ?
#
loop_
_entity_poly.entity_id
_entity_poly.type
_entity_poly.pdbx_seq_one_letter_code
_entity_poly.pdbx_strand_id
1 'polypeptide(L)'
;MGDRDRGSPAEGPSHTVYLLGRIAEEAQRAQLLEDPSEQAKALALLIQPYAGWALREAVGDCRGRGMSWASIGQEIGLSQAVLSRQARANGPVVTITPYYGLDSRNADGQGPLRLAATSLVHRMTGLALTASDERSPLLAKLYIAVMAMAQAQAALKAEPLLHTVREVLRLADEFGTDPAGREAFTETERGVWSALEELKTAFQRDQGTIRGADELGNAVGTADTTATGE
;
A
#
# COMPACT_ATOMS: atom_id res chain seq x y z
N MET A 1 -44.59 12.65 37.09
CA MET A 1 -43.66 13.74 36.71
C MET A 1 -42.41 13.56 37.54
N GLY A 2 -41.32 13.12 36.92
CA GLY A 2 -40.14 12.61 37.59
C GLY A 2 -39.43 11.62 36.66
N ASP A 3 -39.09 12.11 35.47
CA ASP A 3 -38.29 11.35 34.51
C ASP A 3 -36.85 11.35 35.04
N ARG A 4 -36.29 10.16 35.19
CA ARG A 4 -34.99 9.95 35.80
C ARG A 4 -33.93 10.36 34.80
N ASP A 5 -33.11 11.31 35.22
CA ASP A 5 -31.77 11.54 34.71
C ASP A 5 -31.03 10.19 34.56
N ARG A 6 -31.06 9.64 33.34
CA ARG A 6 -30.09 8.62 32.95
C ARG A 6 -28.81 9.38 32.66
N GLY A 7 -27.97 9.50 33.69
CA GLY A 7 -26.60 9.94 33.52
C GLY A 7 -25.97 9.20 32.34
N SER A 8 -25.39 9.96 31.42
CA SER A 8 -24.53 9.42 30.37
C SER A 8 -23.51 8.47 31.01
N PRO A 9 -23.30 7.26 30.47
CA PRO A 9 -22.14 6.49 30.88
C PRO A 9 -20.92 7.36 30.59
N ALA A 10 -20.12 7.64 31.61
CA ALA A 10 -18.85 8.32 31.42
C ALA A 10 -18.03 7.48 30.43
N GLU A 11 -18.00 7.92 29.17
CA GLU A 11 -17.31 7.24 28.08
C GLU A 11 -15.83 7.25 28.41
N GLY A 12 -15.31 6.09 28.83
CA GLY A 12 -13.89 5.84 28.81
C GLY A 12 -13.32 6.10 27.41
N PRO A 13 -12.00 6.29 27.28
CA PRO A 13 -11.38 6.46 25.97
C PRO A 13 -11.80 5.31 25.05
N SER A 14 -12.16 5.63 23.80
CA SER A 14 -12.45 4.63 22.77
C SER A 14 -11.37 3.54 22.77
N HIS A 15 -11.74 2.29 22.51
CA HIS A 15 -10.78 1.17 22.52
C HIS A 15 -9.56 1.45 21.63
N THR A 16 -9.75 2.17 20.53
CA THR A 16 -8.69 2.71 19.68
C THR A 16 -7.68 3.55 20.47
N VAL A 17 -8.14 4.56 21.23
CA VAL A 17 -7.28 5.43 22.05
C VAL A 17 -6.54 4.65 23.13
N TYR A 18 -7.21 3.68 23.78
CA TYR A 18 -6.55 2.81 24.75
C TYR A 18 -5.40 2.00 24.13
N LEU A 19 -5.64 1.36 22.98
CA LEU A 19 -4.62 0.55 22.29
C LEU A 19 -3.46 1.41 21.77
N LEU A 20 -3.74 2.61 21.28
CA LEU A 20 -2.71 3.58 20.87
C LEU A 20 -1.82 3.99 22.07
N GLY A 21 -2.42 4.23 23.24
CA GLY A 21 -1.67 4.50 24.47
C GLY A 21 -0.73 3.35 24.84
N ARG A 22 -1.22 2.11 24.78
CA ARG A 22 -0.40 0.91 25.03
C ARG A 22 0.76 0.77 24.03
N ILE A 23 0.51 1.01 22.74
CA ILE A 23 1.58 1.00 21.72
C ILE A 23 2.65 2.04 22.05
N ALA A 24 2.25 3.27 22.41
CA ALA A 24 3.19 4.33 22.74
C ALA A 24 4.04 3.98 23.98
N GLU A 25 3.43 3.44 25.03
CA GLU A 25 4.14 2.98 26.24
C GLU A 25 5.18 1.91 25.92
N GLU A 26 4.79 0.85 25.19
CA GLU A 26 5.71 -0.24 24.88
C GLU A 26 6.79 0.18 23.88
N ALA A 27 6.50 1.11 22.96
CA ALA A 27 7.51 1.70 22.08
C ALA A 27 8.55 2.53 22.85
N GLN A 28 8.11 3.35 23.82
CA GLN A 28 9.02 4.09 24.69
C GLN A 28 9.89 3.15 25.53
N ARG A 29 9.32 2.08 26.09
CA ARG A 29 10.11 1.07 26.80
C ARG A 29 11.12 0.39 25.90
N ALA A 30 10.72 0.00 24.70
CA ALA A 30 11.62 -0.65 23.74
C ALA A 30 12.82 0.24 23.40
N GLN A 31 12.63 1.55 23.26
CA GLN A 31 13.72 2.51 23.03
C GLN A 31 14.75 2.55 24.16
N LEU A 32 14.36 2.21 25.39
CA LEU A 32 15.25 2.20 26.56
C LEU A 32 15.99 0.88 26.75
N LEU A 33 15.65 -0.17 25.99
CA LEU A 33 16.33 -1.45 26.07
C LEU A 33 17.70 -1.35 25.37
N GLU A 34 18.75 -1.83 26.03
CA GLU A 34 20.10 -1.84 25.45
C GLU A 34 20.35 -3.07 24.55
N ASP A 35 19.67 -4.20 24.82
CA ASP A 35 19.80 -5.43 24.03
C ASP A 35 18.89 -5.40 22.78
N PRO A 36 19.45 -5.45 21.56
CA PRO A 36 18.67 -5.50 20.33
C PRO A 36 17.72 -6.69 20.24
N SER A 37 18.03 -7.81 20.88
CA SER A 37 17.17 -8.99 20.91
C SER A 37 15.91 -8.75 21.74
N GLU A 38 16.04 -8.03 22.86
CA GLU A 38 14.91 -7.63 23.69
C GLU A 38 14.08 -6.53 23.01
N GLN A 39 14.72 -5.59 22.31
CA GLN A 39 14.02 -4.64 21.44
C GLN A 39 13.19 -5.35 20.37
N ALA A 40 13.77 -6.34 19.69
CA ALA A 40 13.08 -7.12 18.66
C ALA A 40 11.89 -7.91 19.24
N LYS A 41 12.05 -8.52 20.43
CA LYS A 41 10.94 -9.18 21.13
C LYS A 41 9.82 -8.20 21.48
N ALA A 42 10.14 -7.02 22.00
CA ALA A 42 9.15 -5.99 22.31
C ALA A 42 8.38 -5.57 21.05
N LEU A 43 9.08 -5.33 19.94
CA LEU A 43 8.45 -5.00 18.66
C LEU A 43 7.50 -6.10 18.17
N ALA A 44 7.97 -7.36 18.16
CA ALA A 44 7.22 -8.48 17.63
C ALA A 44 6.02 -8.90 18.49
N LEU A 45 6.16 -8.84 19.82
CA LEU A 45 5.17 -9.40 20.75
C LEU A 45 4.26 -8.33 21.37
N LEU A 46 4.74 -7.09 21.52
CA LEU A 46 4.07 -6.06 22.30
C LEU A 46 3.66 -4.83 21.47
N ILE A 47 4.17 -4.66 20.25
CA ILE A 47 3.85 -3.50 19.41
C ILE A 47 3.07 -3.93 18.17
N GLN A 48 3.63 -4.84 17.35
CA GLN A 48 2.98 -5.28 16.11
C GLN A 48 1.56 -5.86 16.31
N PRO A 49 1.30 -6.73 17.29
CA PRO A 49 -0.05 -7.27 17.49
C PRO A 49 -1.04 -6.19 17.89
N TYR A 50 -0.65 -5.28 18.77
CA TYR A 50 -1.50 -4.19 19.23
C TYR A 50 -1.80 -3.20 18.11
N ALA A 51 -0.86 -2.93 17.20
CA ALA A 51 -1.10 -2.08 16.04
C ALA A 51 -2.24 -2.62 15.15
N GLY A 52 -2.27 -3.93 14.90
CA GLY A 52 -3.35 -4.54 14.11
C GLY A 52 -4.71 -4.51 14.80
N TRP A 53 -4.75 -4.65 16.13
CA TRP A 53 -5.97 -4.51 16.91
C TRP A 53 -6.44 -3.05 16.99
N ALA A 54 -5.53 -2.10 17.20
CA ALA A 54 -5.84 -0.68 17.21
C ALA A 54 -6.43 -0.24 15.87
N LEU A 55 -5.85 -0.72 14.76
CA LEU A 55 -6.38 -0.46 13.43
C LEU A 55 -7.78 -1.04 13.22
N ARG A 56 -8.05 -2.24 13.75
CA ARG A 56 -9.39 -2.83 13.72
C ARG A 56 -10.41 -1.95 14.44
N GLU A 57 -10.09 -1.48 15.65
CA GLU A 57 -11.00 -0.62 16.41
C GLU A 57 -11.21 0.73 15.70
N ALA A 58 -10.16 1.31 15.12
CA ALA A 58 -10.26 2.53 14.33
C ALA A 58 -11.18 2.34 13.10
N VAL A 59 -11.08 1.20 12.42
CA VAL A 59 -12.00 0.81 11.34
C VAL A 59 -13.43 0.68 11.88
N GLY A 60 -13.60 0.09 13.06
CA GLY A 60 -14.88 0.03 13.78
C GLY A 60 -15.48 1.40 14.05
N ASP A 61 -14.68 2.34 14.55
CA ASP A 61 -15.09 3.73 14.80
C ASP A 61 -15.50 4.43 13.50
N CYS A 62 -14.74 4.26 12.42
CA CYS A 62 -15.08 4.80 11.09
C CYS A 62 -16.41 4.22 10.58
N ARG A 63 -16.63 2.92 10.75
CA ARG A 63 -17.89 2.25 10.41
C ARG A 63 -19.05 2.75 11.25
N GLY A 64 -18.85 2.98 12.54
CA GLY A 64 -19.83 3.57 13.46
C GLY A 64 -20.26 4.99 13.06
N ARG A 65 -19.37 5.74 12.41
CA ARG A 65 -19.64 7.07 11.83
C ARG A 65 -20.23 7.03 10.41
N GLY A 66 -20.55 5.85 9.89
CA GLY A 66 -21.21 5.68 8.60
C GLY A 66 -20.28 5.64 7.38
N MET A 67 -18.95 5.64 7.55
CA MET A 67 -18.02 5.56 6.42
C MET A 67 -18.11 4.22 5.71
N SER A 68 -18.05 4.22 4.37
CA SER A 68 -18.10 2.98 3.58
C SER A 68 -16.80 2.15 3.70
N TRP A 69 -16.90 0.84 3.51
CA TRP A 69 -15.72 -0.04 3.47
C TRP A 69 -14.73 0.34 2.36
N ALA A 70 -15.22 0.84 1.24
CA ALA A 70 -14.38 1.29 0.13
C ALA A 70 -13.55 2.53 0.55
N SER A 71 -14.22 3.51 1.15
CA SER A 71 -13.58 4.74 1.64
C SER A 71 -12.52 4.42 2.70
N ILE A 72 -12.86 3.62 3.71
CA ILE A 72 -11.90 3.25 4.77
C ILE A 72 -10.74 2.45 4.18
N GLY A 73 -11.02 1.50 3.30
CA GLY A 73 -10.00 0.68 2.65
C GLY A 73 -8.98 1.52 1.87
N GLN A 74 -9.46 2.51 1.12
CA GLN A 74 -8.60 3.45 0.40
C GLN A 74 -7.63 4.19 1.33
N GLU A 75 -8.11 4.70 2.47
CA GLU A 75 -7.29 5.43 3.43
C GLU A 75 -6.18 4.58 4.06
N ILE A 76 -6.44 3.29 4.29
CA ILE A 76 -5.50 2.39 4.98
C ILE A 76 -4.77 1.43 4.02
N GLY A 77 -4.91 1.63 2.71
CA GLY A 77 -4.21 0.83 1.71
C GLY A 77 -4.73 -0.60 1.52
N LEU A 78 -6.01 -0.86 1.78
CA LEU A 78 -6.63 -2.18 1.59
C LEU A 78 -7.80 -2.10 0.60
N SER A 79 -7.99 -3.14 -0.21
CA SER A 79 -9.23 -3.24 -0.99
C SER A 79 -10.43 -3.47 -0.07
N GLN A 80 -11.60 -2.98 -0.48
CA GLN A 80 -12.87 -3.17 0.25
C GLN A 80 -13.09 -4.64 0.65
N ALA A 81 -12.85 -5.57 -0.27
CA ALA A 81 -13.06 -6.99 -0.06
C ALA A 81 -12.11 -7.56 1.00
N VAL A 82 -10.84 -7.16 0.99
CA VAL A 82 -9.84 -7.60 1.97
C VAL A 82 -10.18 -7.03 3.35
N LEU A 83 -10.42 -5.73 3.44
CA LEU A 83 -10.73 -5.06 4.71
C LEU A 83 -11.99 -5.65 5.36
N SER A 84 -13.08 -5.75 4.60
CA SER A 84 -14.34 -6.29 5.12
C SER A 84 -14.21 -7.75 5.58
N ARG A 85 -13.42 -8.58 4.89
CA ARG A 85 -13.15 -9.96 5.29
C ARG A 85 -12.36 -10.02 6.60
N GLN A 86 -11.28 -9.24 6.72
CA GLN A 86 -10.47 -9.20 7.94
C GLN A 86 -11.30 -8.73 9.14
N ALA A 87 -12.07 -7.65 8.98
CA ALA A 87 -12.93 -7.12 10.05
C ALA A 87 -13.98 -8.15 10.52
N ARG A 88 -14.57 -8.91 9.58
CA ARG A 88 -15.56 -9.98 9.88
C ARG A 88 -14.95 -11.21 10.52
N ALA A 89 -13.66 -11.47 10.29
CA ALA A 89 -12.95 -12.61 10.88
C ALA A 89 -12.68 -12.42 12.39
N ASN A 90 -13.05 -11.27 12.97
CA ASN A 90 -12.83 -10.92 14.38
C ASN A 90 -11.35 -10.98 14.81
N GLY A 91 -10.43 -10.92 13.84
CA GLY A 91 -8.99 -10.79 14.07
C GLY A 91 -8.52 -9.34 13.89
N PRO A 92 -7.21 -9.09 14.08
CA PRO A 92 -6.61 -7.79 13.81
C PRO A 92 -6.73 -7.43 12.32
N VAL A 93 -6.76 -6.13 12.03
CA VAL A 93 -6.58 -5.64 10.65
C VAL A 93 -5.09 -5.51 10.39
N VAL A 94 -4.60 -6.22 9.39
CA VAL A 94 -3.18 -6.23 9.01
C VAL A 94 -3.03 -5.61 7.63
N THR A 95 -2.23 -4.55 7.58
CA THR A 95 -1.86 -3.81 6.36
C THR A 95 -0.43 -4.09 5.91
N ILE A 96 0.35 -4.79 6.74
CA ILE A 96 1.77 -5.04 6.51
C ILE A 96 1.94 -5.83 5.20
N THR A 97 2.69 -5.25 4.28
CA THR A 97 3.30 -5.96 3.16
C THR A 97 4.74 -6.25 3.59
N PRO A 98 5.25 -7.49 3.46
CA PRO A 98 6.61 -7.78 3.90
C PRO A 98 7.61 -6.90 3.15
N TYR A 99 8.33 -6.07 3.90
CA TYR A 99 9.49 -5.32 3.41
C TYR A 99 10.70 -6.24 3.41
N TYR A 100 11.48 -6.19 2.34
CA TYR A 100 12.64 -7.03 2.14
C TYR A 100 13.79 -6.12 1.69
N GLY A 101 14.87 -6.05 2.47
CA GLY A 101 16.01 -5.16 2.22
C GLY A 101 16.98 -5.67 1.15
N LEU A 102 18.05 -4.91 0.91
CA LEU A 102 19.10 -5.16 -0.09
C LEU A 102 19.72 -6.58 -0.03
N ASP A 103 19.88 -7.16 1.16
CA ASP A 103 20.51 -8.49 1.34
C ASP A 103 19.61 -9.67 0.98
N SER A 104 18.29 -9.47 1.00
CA SER A 104 17.31 -10.55 0.77
C SER A 104 17.21 -10.98 -0.70
N ARG A 105 17.90 -10.29 -1.62
CA ARG A 105 17.67 -10.34 -3.09
C ARG A 105 16.20 -10.16 -3.49
N ASN A 106 15.40 -9.63 -2.58
CA ASN A 106 13.96 -9.44 -2.68
C ASN A 106 13.62 -7.97 -2.40
N ALA A 107 14.53 -7.05 -2.73
CA ALA A 107 14.41 -5.59 -2.50
C ALA A 107 13.09 -4.97 -3.01
N ASP A 108 12.30 -5.71 -3.78
CA ASP A 108 10.99 -5.34 -4.30
C ASP A 108 10.00 -6.52 -4.44
N GLY A 109 10.23 -7.65 -3.78
CA GLY A 109 9.53 -8.93 -4.01
C GLY A 109 8.00 -8.88 -3.91
N GLN A 110 7.31 -9.07 -5.05
CA GLN A 110 5.86 -9.38 -5.14
C GLN A 110 4.91 -8.42 -4.38
N GLY A 111 5.33 -7.18 -4.15
CA GLY A 111 4.42 -6.16 -3.61
C GLY A 111 3.23 -5.93 -4.55
N PRO A 112 2.07 -5.51 -4.04
CA PRO A 112 0.92 -5.13 -4.86
C PRO A 112 1.25 -4.18 -6.00
N LEU A 113 2.24 -3.29 -5.86
CA LEU A 113 2.73 -2.48 -6.99
C LEU A 113 3.33 -3.32 -8.13
N ARG A 114 4.17 -4.31 -7.83
CA ARG A 114 4.73 -5.21 -8.85
C ARG A 114 3.68 -6.13 -9.45
N LEU A 115 2.74 -6.63 -8.64
CA LEU A 115 1.63 -7.45 -9.14
C LEU A 115 0.76 -6.65 -10.11
N ALA A 116 0.43 -5.40 -9.76
CA ALA A 116 -0.31 -4.51 -10.62
C ALA A 116 0.48 -4.16 -11.91
N ALA A 117 1.79 -3.88 -11.78
CA ALA A 117 2.66 -3.63 -12.94
C ALA A 117 2.73 -4.85 -13.87
N THR A 118 2.90 -6.06 -13.34
CA THR A 118 2.88 -7.31 -14.12
C THR A 118 1.53 -7.55 -14.78
N SER A 119 0.42 -7.33 -14.07
CA SER A 119 -0.95 -7.41 -14.61
C SER A 119 -1.12 -6.46 -15.80
N LEU A 120 -0.66 -5.22 -15.65
CA LEU A 120 -0.71 -4.22 -16.71
C LEU A 120 0.12 -4.63 -17.93
N VAL A 121 1.35 -5.11 -17.73
CA VAL A 121 2.24 -5.59 -18.81
C VAL A 121 1.59 -6.73 -19.59
N HIS A 122 1.03 -7.73 -18.90
CA HIS A 122 0.37 -8.86 -19.56
C HIS A 122 -0.85 -8.41 -20.36
N ARG A 123 -1.69 -7.53 -19.80
CA ARG A 123 -2.89 -7.04 -20.51
C ARG A 123 -2.54 -6.15 -21.69
N MET A 124 -1.50 -5.32 -21.56
CA MET A 124 -0.98 -4.50 -22.65
C MET A 124 -0.39 -5.37 -23.78
N THR A 125 0.30 -6.45 -23.44
CA THR A 125 0.81 -7.42 -24.41
C THR A 125 -0.34 -8.16 -25.09
N GLY A 126 -1.38 -8.55 -24.34
CA GLY A 126 -2.60 -9.13 -24.88
C GLY A 126 -3.29 -8.20 -25.87
N LEU A 127 -3.42 -6.91 -25.54
CA LEU A 127 -3.95 -5.89 -26.43
C LEU A 127 -3.11 -5.74 -27.71
N ALA A 128 -1.77 -5.75 -27.60
CA ALA A 128 -0.88 -5.66 -28.74
C ALA A 128 -1.01 -6.86 -29.71
N LEU A 129 -1.33 -8.04 -29.18
CA LEU A 129 -1.51 -9.26 -29.97
C LEU A 129 -2.87 -9.34 -30.66
N THR A 130 -3.91 -8.68 -30.11
CA THR A 130 -5.28 -8.74 -30.64
C THR A 130 -5.67 -7.52 -31.47
N ALA A 131 -4.95 -6.40 -31.34
CA ALA A 131 -5.19 -5.19 -32.11
C ALA A 131 -4.54 -5.27 -33.52
N SER A 132 -5.03 -6.18 -34.37
CA SER A 132 -4.46 -6.39 -35.71
C SER A 132 -4.88 -5.33 -36.74
N ASP A 133 -5.98 -4.60 -36.56
CA ASP A 133 -6.53 -3.71 -37.62
C ASP A 133 -7.03 -2.33 -37.17
N GLU A 134 -7.17 -2.06 -35.86
CA GLU A 134 -7.52 -0.73 -35.34
C GLU A 134 -6.43 -0.30 -34.35
N ARG A 135 -5.76 0.84 -34.64
CA ARG A 135 -4.73 1.39 -33.75
C ARG A 135 -5.39 1.83 -32.45
N SER A 136 -5.47 0.93 -31.47
CA SER A 136 -5.92 1.24 -30.12
C SER A 136 -5.18 2.48 -29.62
N PRO A 137 -5.89 3.57 -29.27
CA PRO A 137 -5.26 4.78 -28.75
C PRO A 137 -4.51 4.54 -27.44
N LEU A 138 -4.99 3.58 -26.63
CA LEU A 138 -4.32 3.12 -25.41
C LEU A 138 -2.98 2.47 -25.73
N LEU A 139 -2.98 1.54 -26.70
CA LEU A 139 -1.76 0.88 -27.14
C LEU A 139 -0.75 1.91 -27.69
N ALA A 140 -1.21 2.82 -28.56
CA ALA A 140 -0.35 3.83 -29.18
C ALA A 140 0.33 4.76 -28.17
N LYS A 141 -0.36 5.11 -27.08
CA LYS A 141 0.16 6.06 -26.09
C LYS A 141 0.96 5.40 -24.96
N LEU A 142 0.58 4.20 -24.53
CA LEU A 142 1.10 3.60 -23.30
C LEU A 142 2.10 2.47 -23.53
N TYR A 143 2.10 1.83 -24.71
CA TYR A 143 2.87 0.59 -24.92
C TYR A 143 4.36 0.72 -24.59
N ILE A 144 5.02 1.78 -25.08
CA ILE A 144 6.45 2.00 -24.86
C ILE A 144 6.75 2.16 -23.36
N ALA A 145 5.96 2.98 -22.66
CA ALA A 145 6.14 3.20 -21.23
C ALA A 145 5.89 1.93 -20.41
N VAL A 146 4.87 1.14 -20.77
CA VAL A 146 4.57 -0.14 -20.12
C VAL A 146 5.67 -1.18 -20.37
N MET A 147 6.27 -1.21 -21.57
CA MET A 147 7.41 -2.09 -21.84
C MET A 147 8.69 -1.64 -21.11
N ALA A 148 8.93 -0.33 -20.98
CA ALA A 148 10.02 0.21 -20.16
C ALA A 148 9.83 -0.17 -18.68
N MET A 149 8.59 -0.14 -18.18
CA MET A 149 8.24 -0.64 -16.85
C MET A 149 8.53 -2.15 -16.71
N ALA A 150 8.19 -2.96 -17.71
CA ALA A 150 8.52 -4.39 -17.72
C ALA A 150 10.03 -4.65 -17.63
N GLN A 151 10.84 -3.85 -18.36
CA GLN A 151 12.31 -3.92 -18.27
C GLN A 151 12.83 -3.50 -16.89
N ALA A 152 12.27 -2.45 -16.31
CA ALA A 152 12.60 -2.02 -14.96
C ALA A 152 12.24 -3.09 -13.92
N GLN A 153 11.12 -3.81 -14.10
CA GLN A 153 10.76 -4.95 -13.28
C GLN A 153 11.82 -6.07 -13.36
N ALA A 154 12.35 -6.36 -14.53
CA ALA A 154 13.39 -7.38 -14.71
C ALA A 154 14.74 -7.00 -14.06
N ALA A 155 15.02 -5.71 -13.88
CA ALA A 155 16.26 -5.22 -13.27
C ALA A 155 16.32 -5.38 -11.74
N LEU A 156 15.21 -5.73 -11.08
CA LEU A 156 15.11 -5.94 -9.61
C LEU A 156 15.65 -4.76 -8.79
N LYS A 157 15.42 -3.53 -9.28
CA LYS A 157 15.77 -2.28 -8.60
C LYS A 157 14.50 -1.43 -8.41
N ALA A 158 14.33 -0.88 -7.21
CA ALA A 158 13.15 -0.09 -6.86
C ALA A 158 13.06 1.22 -7.67
N GLU A 159 14.11 2.04 -7.68
CA GLU A 159 14.04 3.38 -8.28
C GLU A 159 13.67 3.39 -9.78
N PRO A 160 14.26 2.53 -10.65
CA PRO A 160 13.83 2.42 -12.04
C PRO A 160 12.35 2.01 -12.21
N LEU A 161 11.85 1.13 -11.33
CA LEU A 161 10.45 0.72 -11.36
C LEU A 161 9.53 1.89 -10.97
N LEU A 162 9.86 2.64 -9.92
CA LEU A 162 9.06 3.79 -9.50
C LEU A 162 9.03 4.88 -10.56
N HIS A 163 10.18 5.14 -11.18
CA HIS A 163 10.28 6.11 -12.26
C HIS A 163 9.37 5.74 -13.43
N THR A 164 9.43 4.48 -13.88
CA THR A 164 8.62 3.99 -15.00
C THR A 164 7.13 3.90 -14.65
N VAL A 165 6.77 3.54 -13.42
CA VAL A 165 5.37 3.59 -12.94
C VAL A 165 4.83 5.02 -12.94
N ARG A 166 5.60 6.01 -12.44
CA ARG A 166 5.19 7.43 -12.48
C ARG A 166 4.91 7.88 -13.91
N GLU A 167 5.76 7.48 -14.85
CA GLU A 167 5.61 7.84 -16.25
C GLU A 167 4.38 7.19 -16.90
N VAL A 168 4.13 5.91 -16.63
CA VAL A 168 2.91 5.21 -17.08
C VAL A 168 1.65 5.89 -16.54
N LEU A 169 1.63 6.24 -15.25
CA LEU A 169 0.48 6.90 -14.62
C LEU A 169 0.28 8.32 -15.15
N ARG A 170 1.36 9.08 -15.39
CA ARG A 170 1.29 10.42 -16.02
C ARG A 170 0.65 10.35 -17.39
N LEU A 171 1.12 9.43 -18.25
CA LEU A 171 0.58 9.24 -19.60
C LEU A 171 -0.89 8.76 -19.56
N ALA A 172 -1.25 7.92 -18.58
CA ALA A 172 -2.62 7.47 -18.39
C ALA A 172 -3.55 8.61 -17.95
N ASP A 173 -3.11 9.49 -17.05
CA ASP A 173 -3.87 10.67 -16.64
C ASP A 173 -4.06 11.64 -17.82
N GLU A 174 -3.03 11.86 -18.64
CA GLU A 174 -3.12 12.65 -19.88
C GLU A 174 -4.11 12.05 -20.89
N PHE A 175 -4.21 10.73 -20.94
CA PHE A 175 -5.18 10.03 -21.77
C PHE A 175 -6.60 10.04 -21.20
N GLY A 176 -6.72 9.98 -19.87
CA GLY A 176 -7.98 9.84 -19.15
C GLY A 176 -8.82 11.11 -18.99
N THR A 177 -8.36 12.25 -19.49
CA THR A 177 -9.09 13.52 -19.43
C THR A 177 -10.27 13.62 -20.42
N ASP A 178 -10.41 12.65 -21.33
CA ASP A 178 -11.53 12.56 -22.27
C ASP A 178 -12.48 11.39 -21.92
N PRO A 179 -13.62 11.66 -21.25
CA PRO A 179 -14.58 10.63 -20.87
C PRO A 179 -15.23 9.93 -22.06
N ALA A 180 -15.39 10.63 -23.20
CA ALA A 180 -16.05 10.08 -24.38
C ALA A 180 -15.20 8.97 -25.04
N GLY A 181 -13.88 9.05 -24.91
CA GLY A 181 -12.97 8.00 -25.38
C GLY A 181 -13.08 6.69 -24.60
N ARG A 182 -13.54 6.72 -23.33
CA ARG A 182 -13.59 5.53 -22.45
C ARG A 182 -14.80 4.64 -22.69
N GLU A 183 -15.93 5.20 -23.11
CA GLU A 183 -17.13 4.43 -23.45
C GLU A 183 -16.95 3.64 -24.76
N ALA A 184 -16.00 4.06 -25.61
CA ALA A 184 -15.66 3.39 -26.86
C ALA A 184 -14.64 2.25 -26.69
N PHE A 185 -14.12 1.98 -25.48
CA PHE A 185 -13.11 0.94 -25.29
C PHE A 185 -13.67 -0.46 -25.53
N THR A 186 -12.91 -1.22 -26.31
CA THR A 186 -13.07 -2.67 -26.42
C THR A 186 -12.92 -3.35 -25.05
N GLU A 187 -13.37 -4.60 -24.93
CA GLU A 187 -13.22 -5.37 -23.69
C GLU A 187 -11.73 -5.49 -23.27
N THR A 188 -10.84 -5.68 -24.24
CA THR A 188 -9.40 -5.78 -24.00
C THR A 188 -8.82 -4.45 -23.49
N GLU A 189 -9.24 -3.32 -24.07
CA GLU A 189 -8.86 -1.97 -23.63
C GLU A 189 -9.38 -1.63 -22.24
N ARG A 190 -10.63 -2.00 -21.92
CA ARG A 190 -11.17 -1.89 -20.55
C ARG A 190 -10.36 -2.71 -19.57
N GLY A 191 -9.88 -3.89 -19.98
CA GLY A 191 -8.97 -4.70 -19.18
C GLY A 191 -7.65 -3.97 -18.86
N VAL A 192 -7.02 -3.33 -19.86
CA VAL A 192 -5.82 -2.51 -19.66
C VAL A 192 -6.10 -1.33 -18.72
N TRP A 193 -7.22 -0.64 -18.91
CA TRP A 193 -7.62 0.48 -18.06
C TRP A 193 -7.83 0.07 -16.59
N SER A 194 -8.49 -1.06 -16.35
CA SER A 194 -8.65 -1.60 -14.99
C SER A 194 -7.31 -1.88 -14.31
N ALA A 195 -6.32 -2.38 -15.05
CA ALA A 195 -4.98 -2.61 -14.50
C ALA A 195 -4.20 -1.32 -14.24
N LEU A 196 -4.47 -0.24 -14.99
CA LEU A 196 -3.91 1.09 -14.68
C LEU A 196 -4.46 1.64 -13.36
N GLU A 197 -5.75 1.48 -13.09
CA GLU A 197 -6.35 1.91 -11.80
C GLU A 197 -5.82 1.08 -10.62
N GLU A 198 -5.63 -0.22 -10.82
CA GLU A 198 -4.96 -1.10 -9.85
C GLU A 198 -3.51 -0.65 -9.60
N LEU A 199 -2.78 -0.29 -10.66
CA LEU A 199 -1.41 0.22 -10.55
C LEU A 199 -1.36 1.55 -9.79
N LYS A 200 -2.28 2.47 -10.07
CA LYS A 200 -2.40 3.77 -9.39
C LYS A 200 -2.65 3.60 -7.90
N THR A 201 -3.59 2.72 -7.55
CA THR A 201 -3.95 2.40 -6.17
C THR A 201 -2.76 1.79 -5.42
N ALA A 202 -2.10 0.80 -6.04
CA ALA A 202 -0.93 0.16 -5.45
C ALA A 202 0.24 1.14 -5.28
N PHE A 203 0.46 2.01 -6.25
CA PHE A 203 1.51 3.03 -6.21
C PHE A 203 1.28 4.04 -5.08
N GLN A 204 0.06 4.57 -4.94
CA GLN A 204 -0.29 5.51 -3.87
C GLN A 204 -0.09 4.90 -2.47
N ARG A 205 -0.48 3.64 -2.33
CA ARG A 205 -0.31 2.89 -1.08
C ARG A 205 1.15 2.64 -0.72
N ASP A 206 1.94 2.19 -1.70
CA ASP A 206 3.29 1.70 -1.44
C ASP A 206 4.32 2.86 -1.31
N GLN A 207 3.95 4.12 -1.61
CA GLN A 207 4.87 5.26 -1.50
C GLN A 207 5.49 5.40 -0.10
N GLY A 208 4.71 5.20 0.97
CA GLY A 208 5.20 5.31 2.35
C GLY A 208 6.19 4.20 2.71
N THR A 209 5.89 2.96 2.32
CA THR A 209 6.77 1.80 2.54
C THR A 209 8.09 1.94 1.80
N ILE A 210 8.05 2.46 0.58
CA ILE A 210 9.23 2.64 -0.26
C ILE A 210 10.12 3.80 0.24
N ARG A 211 9.53 4.90 0.75
CA ARG A 211 10.31 5.95 1.41
C ARG A 211 10.96 5.47 2.71
N GLY A 212 10.24 4.73 3.54
CA GLY A 212 10.80 4.15 4.77
C GLY A 212 11.92 3.15 4.50
N ALA A 213 11.84 2.42 3.39
CA ALA A 213 12.91 1.54 2.90
C ALA A 213 14.18 2.31 2.57
N ASP A 214 14.05 3.42 1.83
CA ASP A 214 15.17 4.29 1.44
C ASP A 214 15.77 5.01 2.66
N GLU A 215 14.95 5.48 3.59
CA GLU A 215 15.41 6.08 4.85
C GLU A 215 16.22 5.08 5.69
N LEU A 216 15.78 3.82 5.77
CA LEU A 216 16.49 2.76 6.46
C LEU A 216 17.81 2.41 5.75
N GLY A 217 17.79 2.34 4.41
CA GLY A 217 18.99 2.10 3.60
C GLY A 217 20.03 3.23 3.75
N ASN A 218 19.58 4.48 3.78
CA ASN A 218 20.45 5.65 3.99
C ASN A 218 21.02 5.70 5.40
N ALA A 219 20.22 5.36 6.43
CA ALA A 219 20.68 5.32 7.82
C ALA A 219 21.76 4.24 8.04
N VAL A 220 21.62 3.07 7.41
CA VAL A 220 22.62 1.99 7.46
C VAL A 220 23.87 2.36 6.65
N GLY A 221 23.72 2.98 5.46
CA GLY A 221 24.84 3.43 4.63
C GLY A 221 25.71 4.52 5.27
N THR A 222 25.13 5.40 6.11
CA THR A 222 25.87 6.41 6.87
C THR A 222 26.67 5.83 8.04
N ALA A 223 26.31 4.66 8.56
CA ALA A 223 27.03 4.01 9.65
C ALA A 223 28.29 3.28 9.16
N ASP A 224 28.31 2.76 7.93
CA ASP A 224 29.46 2.06 7.35
C ASP A 224 30.57 3.02 6.86
N THR A 225 30.20 4.26 6.49
CA THR A 225 31.18 5.26 6.03
C THR A 225 31.98 5.90 7.17
N THR A 226 31.48 5.84 8.41
CA THR A 226 32.19 6.32 9.60
C THR A 226 33.11 5.26 10.22
N ALA A 227 32.91 3.97 9.89
CA ALA A 227 33.69 2.86 10.44
C ALA A 227 34.96 2.51 9.63
N THR A 228 35.13 3.06 8.42
CA THR A 228 36.26 2.73 7.51
C THR A 228 37.28 3.86 7.34
N GLY A 229 37.15 4.92 8.15
CA GLY A 229 38.08 6.06 8.19
C GLY A 229 38.97 6.07 9.43
N GLU A 230 39.75 5.00 9.66
CA GLU A 230 40.96 5.00 10.49
C GLU A 230 42.12 4.30 9.76
#